data_AF-A0A7V2PJQ1-F1
#
_entry.id   AF-A0A7V2PJQ1-F1
#
_cell.length_a   1.000
_cell.length_b   1.000
_cell.length_c   1.000
_cell.angle_alpha   90.00
_cell.angle_beta   90.00
_cell.angle_gamma   90.00
#
_symmetry.space_group_name_H-M   'P 1'
#
loop_
_entity.id
_entity.type
_entity.pdbx_description
1 polymer ?
#
loop_
_entity_poly.entity_id
_entity_poly.type
_entity_poly.pdbx_seq_one_letter_code
_entity_poly.pdbx_strand_id
1 'polypeptide(L)'
;MARANGDKSIEANVRLVDAPIPIEADSADALDEWLIEVGQRLFLEKTKIQDYYPDCDIRLTEPGRYRQLREQIDVHRWYLGERLGREVTYEEAVRSWCEQVYLPLAREIQESGVMKDFPNRTVADLFLWISHHREELREQYNLDLDEKAAVSTFASVYSDKPLSKAIKSARLAVARMAAGDDVIVGLPKEEETGKPEDQ
;
A
#
# COMPACT_ATOMS: atom_id res chain seq x y z
N MET A 1 22.01 15.40 5.26
CA MET A 1 23.33 16.07 5.19
C MET A 1 23.21 17.52 5.69
N ALA A 2 22.99 17.74 7.00
CA ALA A 2 22.85 19.10 7.56
C ALA A 2 23.53 19.28 8.94
N ARG A 3 24.33 18.31 9.41
CA ARG A 3 25.16 18.48 10.63
C ARG A 3 26.66 18.64 10.33
N ALA A 4 27.07 18.61 9.07
CA ALA A 4 28.47 18.79 8.67
C ALA A 4 28.88 20.27 8.56
N ASN A 5 27.93 21.23 8.48
CA ASN A 5 28.20 22.63 8.16
C ASN A 5 27.94 23.65 9.29
N GLY A 6 27.59 23.22 10.51
CA GLY A 6 27.48 24.15 11.65
C GLY A 6 26.29 25.12 11.66
N ASP A 7 25.33 24.98 10.74
CA ASP A 7 24.13 25.83 10.72
C ASP A 7 23.19 25.50 11.88
N LYS A 8 22.83 26.54 12.65
CA LYS A 8 22.01 26.44 13.87
C LYS A 8 20.50 26.46 13.61
N SER A 9 20.07 26.59 12.37
CA SER A 9 18.65 26.68 11.99
C SER A 9 18.36 25.92 10.71
N ILE A 10 17.21 25.26 10.66
CA ILE A 10 16.64 24.69 9.44
C ILE A 10 15.69 25.74 8.86
N GLU A 11 15.89 26.09 7.60
CA GLU A 11 14.98 26.94 6.84
C GLU A 11 13.72 26.14 6.47
N ALA A 12 12.54 26.63 6.86
CA ALA A 12 11.26 26.02 6.52
C ALA A 12 10.50 26.91 5.53
N ASN A 13 10.09 26.34 4.39
CA ASN A 13 9.30 27.05 3.39
C ASN A 13 7.81 26.82 3.66
N VAL A 14 7.14 27.80 4.26
CA VAL A 14 5.71 27.76 4.54
C VAL A 14 4.94 28.29 3.33
N ARG A 15 4.07 27.47 2.76
CA ARG A 15 3.10 27.91 1.73
C ARG A 15 1.70 27.93 2.34
N LEU A 16 1.02 29.06 2.21
CA LEU A 16 -0.40 29.17 2.52
C LEU A 16 -1.18 28.46 1.43
N VAL A 17 -2.11 27.58 1.82
CA VAL A 17 -2.99 26.86 0.92
C VAL A 17 -4.43 27.21 1.33
N ASP A 18 -5.20 27.74 0.39
CA ASP A 18 -6.61 28.01 0.61
C ASP A 18 -7.39 26.69 0.62
N ALA A 19 -7.91 26.31 1.78
CA ALA A 19 -8.74 25.11 1.93
C ALA A 19 -10.20 25.45 1.60
N PRO A 20 -10.87 24.66 0.72
CA PRO A 20 -12.28 24.88 0.38
C PRO A 20 -13.25 24.48 1.51
N ILE A 21 -12.73 23.85 2.58
CA ILE A 21 -13.49 23.40 3.74
C ILE A 21 -12.83 24.01 4.98
N PRO A 22 -13.60 24.60 5.92
CA PRO A 22 -13.05 25.15 7.16
C PRO A 22 -12.23 24.10 7.91
N ILE A 23 -10.96 24.42 8.20
CA ILE A 23 -10.09 23.56 8.98
C ILE A 23 -10.46 23.74 10.46
N GLU A 24 -10.95 22.68 11.09
CA GLU A 24 -11.30 22.66 12.51
C GLU A 24 -10.25 21.82 13.26
N ALA A 25 -9.02 22.34 13.33
CA ALA A 25 -7.92 21.67 14.02
C ALA A 25 -7.02 22.68 14.73
N ASP A 26 -6.69 22.39 15.99
CA ASP A 26 -5.84 23.21 16.86
C ASP A 26 -4.47 22.57 17.17
N SER A 27 -4.25 21.35 16.68
CA SER A 27 -3.01 20.59 16.80
C SER A 27 -2.75 19.75 15.56
N ALA A 28 -1.53 19.21 15.43
CA ALA A 28 -1.19 18.32 14.32
C ALA A 28 -2.02 17.03 14.33
N ASP A 29 -2.20 16.42 15.51
CA ASP A 29 -3.00 15.21 15.65
C ASP A 29 -4.48 15.47 15.29
N ALA A 30 -5.05 16.59 15.76
CA ALA A 30 -6.41 17.01 15.40
C ALA A 30 -6.55 17.30 13.89
N LEU A 31 -5.49 17.80 13.25
CA LEU A 31 -5.48 18.03 11.80
C LEU A 31 -5.51 16.71 11.04
N ASP A 32 -4.73 15.71 11.46
CA ASP A 32 -4.73 14.39 10.83
C ASP A 32 -6.09 13.71 10.96
N GLU A 33 -6.70 13.74 12.15
CA GLU A 33 -8.06 13.23 12.38
C GLU A 33 -9.09 13.93 11.48
N TRP A 34 -9.04 15.26 11.42
CA TRP A 34 -9.93 16.05 10.57
C TRP A 34 -9.74 15.72 9.08
N LEU A 35 -8.49 15.56 8.61
CA LEU A 35 -8.18 15.18 7.23
C LEU A 35 -8.71 13.77 6.89
N ILE A 36 -8.63 12.84 7.84
CA ILE A 36 -9.19 11.48 7.68
C ILE A 36 -10.71 11.56 7.53
N GLU A 37 -11.40 12.32 8.40
CA GLU A 37 -12.85 12.46 8.36
C GLU A 37 -13.33 13.11 7.05
N VAL A 38 -12.73 14.23 6.68
CA VAL A 38 -13.04 14.93 5.42
C VAL A 38 -12.77 14.02 4.23
N GLY A 39 -11.64 13.32 4.22
CA GLY A 39 -11.27 12.36 3.18
C GLY A 39 -12.31 11.25 3.04
N GLN A 40 -12.77 10.68 4.17
CA GLN A 40 -13.80 9.64 4.18
C GLN A 40 -15.11 10.17 3.62
N ARG A 41 -15.57 11.34 4.08
CA ARG A 41 -16.83 11.94 3.64
C ARG A 41 -16.83 12.17 2.13
N LEU A 42 -15.78 12.80 1.61
CA LEU A 42 -15.63 13.06 0.17
C LEU A 42 -15.54 11.77 -0.64
N PHE A 43 -14.90 10.73 -0.11
CA PHE A 43 -14.85 9.42 -0.75
C PHE A 43 -16.23 8.77 -0.84
N LEU A 44 -16.97 8.72 0.27
CA LEU A 44 -18.29 8.10 0.33
C LEU A 44 -19.31 8.86 -0.53
N GLU A 45 -19.30 10.19 -0.50
CA GLU A 45 -20.18 11.02 -1.34
C GLU A 45 -19.91 10.80 -2.83
N LYS A 46 -18.62 10.77 -3.22
CA LYS A 46 -18.23 10.63 -4.62
C LYS A 46 -18.49 9.24 -5.17
N THR A 47 -18.21 8.20 -4.40
CA THR A 47 -18.30 6.80 -4.84
C THR A 47 -19.69 6.22 -4.65
N LYS A 48 -20.46 6.74 -3.69
CA LYS A 48 -21.76 6.18 -3.27
C LYS A 48 -21.69 4.69 -2.95
N ILE A 49 -20.51 4.23 -2.52
CA ILE A 49 -20.23 2.80 -2.35
C ILE A 49 -21.19 2.13 -1.34
N GLN A 50 -21.64 2.88 -0.34
CA GLN A 50 -22.59 2.43 0.69
C GLN A 50 -24.00 2.17 0.13
N ASP A 51 -24.36 2.77 -1.01
CA ASP A 51 -25.65 2.53 -1.66
C ASP A 51 -25.69 1.13 -2.31
N TYR A 52 -24.52 0.60 -2.70
CA TYR A 52 -24.39 -0.69 -3.40
C TYR A 52 -23.87 -1.81 -2.48
N TYR A 53 -23.01 -1.47 -1.52
CA TYR A 53 -22.38 -2.42 -0.59
C TYR A 53 -22.43 -1.85 0.84
N PRO A 54 -23.61 -1.88 1.51
CA PRO A 54 -23.78 -1.27 2.84
C PRO A 54 -22.95 -1.92 3.95
N ASP A 55 -22.56 -3.18 3.76
CA ASP A 55 -21.70 -3.90 4.70
C ASP A 55 -20.20 -3.70 4.42
N CYS A 56 -19.86 -2.98 3.35
CA CYS A 56 -18.47 -2.72 2.98
C CYS A 56 -17.90 -1.60 3.86
N ASP A 57 -17.16 -2.00 4.89
CA ASP A 57 -16.51 -1.08 5.81
C ASP A 57 -15.14 -0.62 5.26
N ILE A 58 -15.11 0.53 4.60
CA ILE A 58 -13.89 1.20 4.13
C ILE A 58 -13.58 2.36 5.08
N ARG A 59 -12.80 2.05 6.11
CA ARG A 59 -12.24 3.02 7.06
C ARG A 59 -10.73 3.01 6.91
N LEU A 60 -10.13 4.17 6.73
CA LEU A 60 -8.67 4.34 6.68
C LEU A 60 -8.21 5.13 7.90
N THR A 61 -7.00 4.84 8.37
CA THR A 61 -6.45 5.42 9.61
C THR A 61 -5.37 6.47 9.38
N GLU A 62 -5.04 6.77 8.13
CA GLU A 62 -4.03 7.77 7.76
C GLU A 62 -4.60 8.83 6.81
N PRO A 63 -4.20 10.10 6.98
CA PRO A 63 -4.66 11.18 6.11
C PRO A 63 -4.22 10.96 4.66
N GLY A 64 -5.04 11.41 3.72
CA GLY A 64 -4.76 11.32 2.28
C GLY A 64 -4.98 9.94 1.63
N ARG A 65 -5.16 8.87 2.39
CA ARG A 65 -5.34 7.50 1.85
C ARG A 65 -6.62 7.32 1.01
N TYR A 66 -7.70 8.03 1.34
CA TYR A 66 -8.93 7.99 0.54
C TYR A 66 -8.74 8.51 -0.88
N ARG A 67 -7.77 9.41 -1.10
CA ARG A 67 -7.41 9.86 -2.45
C ARG A 67 -6.81 8.72 -3.27
N GLN A 68 -5.96 7.90 -2.65
CA GLN A 68 -5.34 6.74 -3.30
C GLN A 68 -6.39 5.73 -3.76
N LEU A 69 -7.43 5.47 -2.95
CA LEU A 69 -8.55 4.60 -3.37
C LEU A 69 -9.30 5.16 -4.58
N ARG A 70 -9.53 6.48 -4.62
CA ARG A 70 -10.18 7.12 -5.79
C ARG A 70 -9.32 6.99 -7.04
N GLU A 71 -8.02 7.22 -6.92
CA GLU A 71 -7.06 7.05 -8.02
C GLU A 71 -7.07 5.62 -8.54
N GLN A 72 -7.11 4.60 -7.65
CA GLN A 72 -7.26 3.21 -8.07
C GLN A 72 -8.57 2.94 -8.82
N ILE A 73 -9.68 3.52 -8.37
CA ILE A 73 -10.99 3.41 -9.06
C ILE A 73 -10.93 4.05 -10.44
N ASP A 74 -10.30 5.23 -10.57
CA ASP A 74 -10.15 5.94 -11.84
C ASP A 74 -9.27 5.16 -12.82
N VAL A 75 -8.16 4.60 -12.34
CA VAL A 75 -7.29 3.72 -13.14
C VAL A 75 -8.04 2.45 -13.56
N HIS A 76 -8.77 1.80 -12.64
CA HIS A 76 -9.60 0.63 -12.95
C HIS A 76 -10.68 0.95 -13.98
N ARG A 77 -11.34 2.12 -13.86
CA ARG A 77 -12.33 2.61 -14.82
C ARG A 77 -11.76 2.71 -16.22
N TRP A 78 -10.56 3.28 -16.35
CA TRP A 78 -9.88 3.41 -17.64
C TRP A 78 -9.58 2.05 -18.26
N TYR A 79 -8.94 1.14 -17.52
CA TYR A 79 -8.67 -0.23 -18.00
C TYR A 79 -9.95 -1.00 -18.36
N LEU A 80 -11.01 -0.84 -17.56
CA LEU A 80 -12.29 -1.48 -17.81
C LEU A 80 -12.93 -0.96 -19.10
N GLY A 81 -12.83 0.35 -19.36
CA GLY A 81 -13.31 0.97 -20.59
C GLY A 81 -12.57 0.46 -21.83
N GLU A 82 -11.25 0.39 -21.77
CA GLU A 82 -10.41 -0.20 -22.84
C GLU A 82 -10.81 -1.65 -23.11
N ARG A 83 -10.97 -2.47 -22.06
CA ARG A 83 -11.35 -3.89 -22.17
C ARG A 83 -12.75 -4.09 -22.79
N LEU A 84 -13.70 -3.21 -22.44
CA LEU A 84 -15.08 -3.30 -22.94
C LEU A 84 -15.28 -2.58 -24.29
N GLY A 85 -14.28 -1.82 -24.76
CA GLY A 85 -14.40 -1.01 -25.97
C GLY A 85 -15.46 0.09 -25.88
N ARG A 86 -15.78 0.57 -24.68
CA ARG A 86 -16.78 1.63 -24.45
C ARG A 86 -16.42 2.47 -23.24
N GLU A 87 -17.02 3.66 -23.17
CA GLU A 87 -16.98 4.43 -21.94
C GLU A 87 -17.73 3.69 -20.81
N VAL A 88 -17.13 3.69 -19.62
CA VAL A 88 -17.68 3.10 -18.40
C VAL A 88 -18.07 4.24 -17.47
N THR A 89 -19.24 4.17 -16.85
CA THR A 89 -19.65 5.19 -15.88
C THR A 89 -18.84 5.09 -14.59
N TYR A 90 -18.80 6.16 -13.79
CA TYR A 90 -18.08 6.10 -12.52
C TYR A 90 -18.71 5.08 -11.55
N GLU A 91 -20.04 4.98 -11.53
CA GLU A 91 -20.76 3.97 -10.74
C GLU A 91 -20.38 2.54 -11.14
N GLU A 92 -20.40 2.22 -12.44
CA GLU A 92 -19.99 0.91 -12.95
C GLU A 92 -18.54 0.59 -12.54
N ALA A 93 -17.66 1.58 -12.61
CA ALA A 93 -16.27 1.41 -12.20
C ALA A 93 -16.11 1.16 -10.70
N VAL A 94 -16.82 1.90 -9.85
CA VAL A 94 -16.82 1.69 -8.39
C VAL A 94 -17.26 0.27 -8.08
N ARG A 95 -18.38 -0.18 -8.65
CA ARG A 95 -18.92 -1.53 -8.41
C ARG A 95 -17.96 -2.62 -8.88
N SER A 96 -17.44 -2.47 -10.10
CA SER A 96 -16.46 -3.41 -10.63
C SER A 96 -15.16 -3.43 -9.81
N TRP A 97 -14.66 -2.28 -9.36
CA TRP A 97 -13.48 -2.20 -8.52
C TRP A 97 -13.70 -2.87 -7.17
N CYS A 98 -14.88 -2.67 -6.54
CA CYS A 98 -15.23 -3.35 -5.30
C CYS A 98 -15.17 -4.87 -5.46
N GLU A 99 -15.82 -5.40 -6.51
CA GLU A 99 -15.97 -6.84 -6.72
C GLU A 99 -14.67 -7.52 -7.19
N GLN A 100 -13.90 -6.85 -8.04
CA GLN A 100 -12.75 -7.45 -8.73
C GLN A 100 -11.41 -7.12 -8.08
N VAL A 101 -11.34 -6.06 -7.27
CA VAL A 101 -10.08 -5.56 -6.72
C VAL A 101 -10.12 -5.53 -5.19
N TYR A 102 -11.06 -4.80 -4.60
CA TYR A 102 -11.07 -4.59 -3.15
C TYR A 102 -11.50 -5.83 -2.37
N LEU A 103 -12.69 -6.38 -2.65
CA LEU A 103 -13.28 -7.46 -1.87
C LEU A 103 -12.47 -8.77 -1.91
N PRO A 104 -11.88 -9.22 -3.04
CA PRO A 104 -11.06 -10.43 -3.06
C PRO A 104 -9.90 -10.35 -2.07
N LEU A 105 -9.15 -9.25 -2.09
CA LEU A 105 -8.00 -9.06 -1.21
C LEU A 105 -8.43 -8.77 0.24
N ALA A 106 -9.51 -7.99 0.44
CA ALA A 106 -10.05 -7.71 1.76
C ALA A 106 -10.51 -8.99 2.49
N ARG A 107 -11.15 -9.93 1.78
CA ARG A 107 -11.55 -11.23 2.33
C ARG A 107 -10.34 -12.05 2.73
N GLU A 108 -9.31 -12.13 1.89
CA GLU A 108 -8.08 -12.86 2.23
C GLU A 108 -7.37 -12.24 3.47
N ILE A 109 -7.34 -10.90 3.58
CA ILE A 109 -6.80 -10.21 4.77
C ILE A 109 -7.59 -10.60 6.02
N GLN A 110 -8.92 -10.68 5.94
CA GLN A 110 -9.77 -11.08 7.07
C GLN A 110 -9.59 -12.56 7.43
N GLU A 111 -9.57 -13.45 6.44
CA GLU A 111 -9.54 -14.90 6.61
C GLU A 111 -8.16 -15.42 7.05
N SER A 112 -7.08 -14.82 6.54
CA SER A 112 -5.70 -15.20 6.90
C SER A 112 -5.34 -14.92 8.37
N GLY A 113 -6.10 -14.04 9.04
CA GLY A 113 -5.83 -13.62 10.41
C GLY A 113 -4.64 -12.67 10.56
N VAL A 114 -4.10 -12.15 9.45
CA VAL A 114 -2.97 -11.19 9.44
C VAL A 114 -3.26 -9.92 10.25
N MET A 115 -4.54 -9.54 10.37
CA MET A 115 -4.99 -8.40 11.18
C MET A 115 -4.49 -8.46 12.65
N LYS A 116 -4.22 -9.65 13.19
CA LYS A 116 -3.68 -9.81 14.56
C LYS A 116 -2.27 -9.25 14.73
N ASP A 117 -1.55 -9.06 13.63
CA ASP A 117 -0.18 -8.55 13.62
C ASP A 117 -0.13 -7.03 13.46
N PHE A 118 -1.24 -6.39 13.10
CA PHE A 118 -1.35 -4.96 12.84
C PHE A 118 -2.45 -4.33 13.73
N PRO A 119 -2.24 -4.28 15.06
CA PRO A 119 -3.20 -3.64 15.95
C PRO A 119 -3.35 -2.16 15.57
N ASN A 120 -4.58 -1.65 15.66
CA ASN A 120 -4.99 -0.29 15.28
C ASN A 120 -5.05 0.00 13.77
N ARG A 121 -4.87 -1.01 12.91
CA ARG A 121 -5.07 -0.88 11.47
C ARG A 121 -6.36 -1.56 11.03
N THR A 122 -6.86 -1.12 9.90
CA THR A 122 -8.08 -1.66 9.28
C THR A 122 -7.75 -2.55 8.10
N VAL A 123 -8.75 -3.30 7.63
CA VAL A 123 -8.62 -4.08 6.39
C VAL A 123 -8.31 -3.19 5.20
N ALA A 124 -8.88 -1.98 5.13
CA ALA A 124 -8.63 -1.04 4.05
C ALA A 124 -7.20 -0.47 4.08
N ASP A 125 -6.62 -0.25 5.26
CA ASP A 125 -5.21 0.16 5.40
C ASP A 125 -4.29 -0.93 4.86
N LEU A 126 -4.50 -2.18 5.30
CA LEU A 126 -3.72 -3.33 4.84
C LEU A 126 -3.91 -3.58 3.35
N PHE A 127 -5.13 -3.42 2.82
CA PHE A 127 -5.41 -3.52 1.39
C PHE A 127 -4.53 -2.56 0.59
N LEU A 128 -4.41 -1.29 0.99
CA LEU A 128 -3.57 -0.31 0.31
C LEU A 128 -2.09 -0.71 0.37
N TRP A 129 -1.61 -1.11 1.54
CA TRP A 129 -0.21 -1.51 1.72
C TRP A 129 0.16 -2.75 0.93
N ILE A 130 -0.68 -3.78 0.96
CA ILE A 130 -0.46 -5.03 0.21
C ILE A 130 -0.56 -4.78 -1.29
N SER A 131 -1.51 -3.94 -1.72
CA SER A 131 -1.65 -3.57 -3.13
C SER A 131 -0.41 -2.84 -3.65
N HIS A 132 0.15 -1.91 -2.87
CA HIS A 132 1.40 -1.23 -3.20
C HIS A 132 2.59 -2.19 -3.20
N HIS A 133 2.69 -3.06 -2.19
CA HIS A 133 3.74 -4.07 -2.13
C HIS A 133 3.72 -5.04 -3.33
N ARG A 134 2.52 -5.43 -3.78
CA ARG A 134 2.34 -6.26 -4.98
C ARG A 134 2.81 -5.54 -6.24
N GLU A 135 2.50 -4.25 -6.37
CA GLU A 135 2.97 -3.42 -7.49
C GLU A 135 4.50 -3.32 -7.49
N GLU A 136 5.13 -3.03 -6.35
CA GLU A 136 6.59 -2.98 -6.22
C GLU A 136 7.27 -4.29 -6.65
N LEU A 137 6.73 -5.44 -6.21
CA LEU A 137 7.27 -6.76 -6.57
C LEU A 137 7.09 -7.07 -8.06
N ARG A 138 5.96 -6.65 -8.64
CA ARG A 138 5.72 -6.77 -10.08
C ARG A 138 6.72 -5.93 -10.87
N GLU A 139 6.98 -4.70 -10.46
CA GLU A 139 7.93 -3.81 -11.14
C GLU A 139 9.38 -4.30 -11.02
N GLN A 140 9.79 -4.73 -9.83
CA GLN A 140 11.18 -5.09 -9.56
C GLN A 140 11.54 -6.49 -10.03
N TYR A 141 10.59 -7.44 -10.00
CA TYR A 141 10.86 -8.85 -10.21
C TYR A 141 9.94 -9.51 -11.26
N ASN A 142 9.01 -8.76 -11.87
CA ASN A 142 7.99 -9.28 -12.79
C ASN A 142 7.16 -10.43 -12.19
N LEU A 143 6.95 -10.38 -10.87
CA LEU A 143 6.14 -11.34 -10.13
C LEU A 143 4.69 -10.83 -10.05
N ASP A 144 3.76 -11.61 -10.60
CA ASP A 144 2.33 -11.36 -10.44
C ASP A 144 1.81 -12.26 -9.31
N LEU A 145 1.33 -11.64 -8.22
CA LEU A 145 0.92 -12.35 -7.01
C LEU A 145 -0.61 -12.38 -6.91
N ASP A 146 -1.15 -13.58 -6.68
CA ASP A 146 -2.53 -13.73 -6.23
C ASP A 146 -2.73 -13.14 -4.82
N GLU A 147 -3.99 -13.02 -4.39
CA GLU A 147 -4.33 -12.36 -3.11
C GLU A 147 -3.62 -13.03 -1.94
N LYS A 148 -3.61 -14.35 -1.91
CA LYS A 148 -3.01 -15.14 -0.83
C LYS A 148 -1.50 -14.98 -0.76
N ALA A 149 -0.82 -15.04 -1.91
CA ALA A 149 0.62 -14.82 -1.99
C ALA A 149 0.99 -13.38 -1.63
N ALA A 150 0.18 -12.40 -2.03
CA ALA A 150 0.38 -10.99 -1.70
C ALA A 150 0.27 -10.76 -0.18
N VAL A 151 -0.79 -11.27 0.47
CA VAL A 151 -0.96 -11.19 1.93
C VAL A 151 0.19 -11.88 2.67
N SER A 152 0.53 -13.11 2.26
CA SER A 152 1.57 -13.90 2.93
C SER A 152 2.95 -13.25 2.80
N THR A 153 3.31 -12.78 1.61
CA THR A 153 4.60 -12.12 1.37
C THR A 153 4.68 -10.82 2.16
N PHE A 154 3.64 -9.99 2.14
CA PHE A 154 3.58 -8.77 2.93
C PHE A 154 3.72 -9.04 4.43
N ALA A 155 2.95 -10.00 4.97
CA ALA A 155 3.02 -10.38 6.39
C ALA A 155 4.44 -10.85 6.77
N SER A 156 5.11 -11.60 5.89
CA SER A 156 6.48 -12.08 6.15
C SER A 156 7.51 -10.95 6.25
N VAL A 157 7.29 -9.84 5.53
CA VAL A 157 8.21 -8.69 5.49
C VAL A 157 7.94 -7.72 6.63
N TYR A 158 6.66 -7.50 6.98
CA TYR A 158 6.24 -6.39 7.84
C TYR A 158 5.63 -6.81 9.21
N SER A 159 5.45 -8.11 9.50
CA SER A 159 4.96 -8.55 10.82
C SER A 159 6.06 -8.47 11.89
N ASP A 160 5.75 -7.89 13.05
CA ASP A 160 6.66 -7.71 14.20
C ASP A 160 6.90 -8.98 15.05
N LYS A 161 6.25 -10.12 14.72
CA LYS A 161 6.44 -11.37 15.46
C LYS A 161 7.83 -11.98 15.19
N PRO A 162 8.53 -12.55 16.19
CA PRO A 162 9.87 -13.17 16.00
C PRO A 162 9.89 -14.35 15.01
N LEU A 163 8.72 -14.85 14.59
CA LEU A 163 8.60 -15.85 13.52
C LEU A 163 8.87 -15.24 12.12
N SER A 164 8.76 -13.91 11.93
CA SER A 164 9.16 -13.21 10.70
C SER A 164 10.68 -12.98 10.64
N LYS A 165 11.35 -12.82 11.79
CA LYS A 165 12.81 -12.66 11.85
C LYS A 165 13.59 -13.93 11.51
N ALA A 166 12.95 -15.10 11.57
CA ALA A 166 13.56 -16.37 11.17
C ALA A 166 13.55 -16.62 9.64
N ILE A 167 12.95 -15.71 8.87
CA ILE A 167 12.63 -15.93 7.45
C ILE A 167 13.37 -14.93 6.52
N LYS A 168 14.55 -14.45 6.93
CA LYS A 168 15.51 -13.90 5.94
C LYS A 168 15.92 -14.93 4.86
N SER A 169 15.56 -16.20 5.06
CA SER A 169 15.69 -17.29 4.11
C SER A 169 14.47 -17.54 3.19
N ALA A 170 13.28 -16.95 3.39
CA ALA A 170 12.16 -17.19 2.44
C ALA A 170 12.14 -16.27 1.22
N ARG A 171 12.98 -15.24 1.14
CA ARG A 171 13.24 -14.58 -0.16
C ARG A 171 13.64 -15.60 -1.23
N LEU A 172 14.33 -16.67 -0.81
CA LEU A 172 14.77 -17.76 -1.68
C LEU A 172 13.69 -18.86 -1.88
N ALA A 173 12.75 -19.02 -0.95
CA ALA A 173 11.73 -20.07 -1.01
C ALA A 173 10.52 -19.69 -1.87
N VAL A 174 10.08 -18.42 -1.81
CA VAL A 174 8.96 -17.92 -2.64
C VAL A 174 9.37 -17.83 -4.10
N ALA A 175 10.60 -17.40 -4.39
CA ALA A 175 11.17 -17.42 -5.74
C ALA A 175 11.24 -18.84 -6.34
N ARG A 176 11.50 -19.87 -5.50
CA ARG A 176 11.53 -21.28 -5.90
C ARG A 176 10.15 -21.89 -6.14
N MET A 177 9.11 -21.38 -5.48
CA MET A 177 7.74 -21.90 -5.66
C MET A 177 7.04 -21.28 -6.88
N ALA A 178 7.38 -20.05 -7.25
CA ALA A 178 6.81 -19.35 -8.40
C ALA A 178 7.51 -19.70 -9.73
N ALA A 179 8.80 -20.02 -9.71
CA ALA A 179 9.55 -20.41 -10.90
C ALA A 179 9.81 -21.92 -10.88
N GLY A 180 9.03 -22.69 -11.64
CA GLY A 180 9.28 -24.12 -11.83
C GLY A 180 10.72 -24.38 -12.25
N ASP A 181 11.42 -25.18 -11.42
CA ASP A 181 12.68 -25.92 -11.54
C ASP A 181 13.85 -25.51 -12.47
N ASP A 182 13.89 -24.33 -13.11
CA ASP A 182 15.07 -23.94 -13.91
C ASP A 182 15.31 -22.42 -13.91
N VAL A 183 15.79 -21.85 -12.79
CA VAL A 183 16.64 -20.64 -12.83
C VAL A 183 17.66 -20.65 -11.69
N ILE A 184 18.94 -20.77 -12.03
CA ILE A 184 20.07 -20.51 -11.11
C ILE A 184 20.27 -18.99 -11.03
N VAL A 185 19.91 -18.38 -9.90
CA VAL A 185 20.26 -16.98 -9.61
C VAL A 185 21.48 -16.96 -8.70
N GLY A 186 22.62 -16.53 -9.26
CA GLY A 186 23.88 -16.39 -8.56
C GLY A 186 23.81 -15.36 -7.43
N LEU A 187 24.35 -15.72 -6.27
CA LEU A 187 24.62 -14.82 -5.16
C LEU A 187 25.75 -13.84 -5.53
N PRO A 188 25.72 -12.57 -5.09
CA PRO A 188 26.91 -11.74 -5.11
C PRO A 188 27.91 -12.30 -4.08
N LYS A 189 29.18 -12.46 -4.50
CA LYS A 189 30.26 -12.83 -3.60
C LYS A 189 30.54 -11.69 -2.63
N GLU A 190 30.60 -12.02 -1.35
CA GLU A 190 31.37 -11.25 -0.37
C GLU A 190 32.85 -11.33 -0.77
N GLU A 191 33.50 -10.17 -0.93
CA GLU A 191 34.95 -10.08 -0.89
C GLU A 191 35.36 -9.18 0.26
N GLU A 192 35.87 -9.82 1.32
CA GLU A 192 36.60 -9.18 2.40
C GLU A 192 38.12 -9.29 2.11
N THR A 193 38.81 -8.15 2.31
CA THR A 193 40.23 -7.99 2.67
C THR A 193 41.35 -8.06 1.61
N GLY A 194 42.16 -7.00 1.60
CA GLY A 194 43.50 -6.97 1.01
C GLY A 194 44.20 -5.61 1.19
N LYS A 195 45.06 -5.51 2.22
CA LYS A 195 46.03 -4.41 2.48
C LYS A 195 46.85 -4.02 1.22
N PRO A 196 47.49 -2.85 1.22
CA PRO A 196 48.85 -2.74 0.69
C PRO A 196 49.86 -2.29 1.75
N GLU A 197 50.99 -3.00 1.79
CA GLU A 197 52.27 -2.59 2.39
C GLU A 197 53.20 -2.12 1.26
N ASP A 198 53.92 -1.04 1.55
CA ASP A 198 55.18 -0.53 0.99
C ASP A 198 55.57 -0.79 -0.48
N GLN A 199 55.74 0.33 -1.21
CA GLN A 199 56.96 0.67 -1.93
C GLN A 199 57.05 2.18 -2.21
#